data_AF-A0A8H6HD59-F1
#
_entry.id   AF-A0A8H6HD59-F1
#
_cell.length_a   1.000
_cell.length_b   1.000
_cell.length_c   1.000
_cell.angle_alpha   90.00
_cell.angle_beta   90.00
_cell.angle_gamma   90.00
#
_symmetry.space_group_name_H-M   'P 1'
#
loop_
_entity.id
_entity.type
_entity.pdbx_description
1 polymer ?
#
loop_
_entity_poly.entity_id
_entity_poly.type
_entity_poly.pdbx_seq_one_letter_code
_entity_poly.pdbx_strand_id
1 'polypeptide(L)'
;MMRRVATLLAQNGIPFDIDGNRIRCFPHIVNLCVKAGLRKLTALPPVPLSAFRDTVEDSDPLVNEMEEDEGDDAEVILFDPVSDSRKLAVWFKASHHRLKHLSDVIQKGHADGTFSPDTLPDVVPLKDMDIRWSSSHLMLKRLILLHPAMKIVLQDERYTDDERALLLTDDQLRRVQQINSFLEIPHSVQEIISAEKTPTLPVALPAYENLLSMLKSFRKQNLDIADGVDAAIEKLEGYLAKTRKTRIYAMSMGA
;
A
#
# COMPACT_ATOMS: atom_id res chain seq x y z
N MET A 1 7.18 22.75 -12.18
CA MET A 1 7.51 23.43 -10.90
C MET A 1 8.98 23.87 -10.74
N MET A 2 9.97 22.97 -10.62
CA MET A 2 11.36 23.34 -10.24
C MET A 2 12.10 24.27 -11.21
N ARG A 3 11.82 24.19 -12.52
CA ARG A 3 12.36 25.13 -13.52
C ARG A 3 11.93 26.57 -13.24
N ARG A 4 10.66 26.77 -12.87
CA ARG A 4 10.11 28.10 -12.53
C ARG A 4 10.79 28.66 -11.28
N VAL A 5 11.03 27.82 -10.27
CA VAL A 5 11.77 28.21 -9.05
C VAL A 5 13.20 28.63 -9.43
N ALA A 6 13.91 27.85 -10.25
CA ALA A 6 15.24 28.20 -10.72
C ALA A 6 15.28 29.54 -11.46
N THR A 7 14.30 29.81 -12.33
CA THR A 7 14.19 31.10 -13.04
C THR A 7 14.00 32.27 -12.07
N LEU A 8 13.09 32.15 -11.10
CA LEU A 8 12.83 33.21 -10.12
C LEU A 8 14.03 33.47 -9.22
N LEU A 9 14.75 32.43 -8.80
CA LEU A 9 15.95 32.57 -7.98
C LEU A 9 17.13 33.17 -8.75
N ALA A 10 17.30 32.78 -10.02
CA ALA A 10 18.32 33.35 -10.90
C ALA A 10 18.12 34.86 -11.12
N GLN A 11 16.86 35.33 -11.23
CA GLN A 11 16.54 36.77 -11.32
C GLN A 11 17.00 37.55 -10.08
N ASN A 12 17.16 36.88 -8.94
CA ASN A 12 17.64 37.47 -7.69
C ASN A 12 19.13 37.16 -7.42
N GLY A 13 19.87 36.62 -8.41
CA GLY A 13 21.27 36.27 -8.26
C GLY A 13 21.55 35.08 -7.33
N ILE A 14 20.53 34.27 -7.02
CA ILE A 14 20.65 33.12 -6.12
C ILE A 14 20.92 31.86 -6.95
N PRO A 15 22.06 31.16 -6.76
CA PRO A 15 22.35 29.92 -7.47
C PRO A 15 21.41 28.81 -7.00
N PHE A 16 20.79 28.12 -7.96
CA PHE A 16 19.86 27.03 -7.68
C PHE A 16 19.98 25.93 -8.73
N ASP A 17 20.39 24.74 -8.32
CA ASP A 17 20.44 23.55 -9.16
C ASP A 17 19.10 22.79 -9.08
N ILE A 18 18.44 22.64 -10.23
CA ILE A 18 17.09 22.05 -10.32
C ILE A 18 17.05 20.62 -9.75
N ASP A 19 18.14 19.85 -9.88
CA ASP A 19 18.20 18.46 -9.46
C ASP A 19 18.86 18.28 -8.09
N GLY A 20 19.93 19.04 -7.83
CA GLY A 20 20.75 19.02 -6.63
C GLY A 20 20.15 19.74 -5.44
N ASN A 21 19.20 20.67 -5.66
CA ASN A 21 18.43 21.33 -4.60
C ASN A 21 17.03 20.73 -4.41
N ARG A 22 16.66 19.68 -5.16
CA ARG A 22 15.37 18.99 -5.00
C ARG A 22 15.44 17.90 -3.93
N ILE A 23 15.00 18.21 -2.72
CA ILE A 23 14.75 17.21 -1.67
C ILE A 23 13.53 16.38 -2.07
N ARG A 24 13.66 15.06 -2.05
CA ARG A 24 12.55 14.15 -2.39
C ARG A 24 11.95 13.59 -1.11
N CYS A 25 10.63 13.60 -1.05
CA CYS A 25 9.88 13.12 0.10
C CYS A 25 10.00 11.59 0.20
N PHE A 26 10.54 11.10 1.32
CA PHE A 26 10.75 9.67 1.55
C PHE A 26 9.44 8.86 1.47
N PRO A 27 8.39 9.20 2.25
CA PRO A 27 7.10 8.52 2.16
C PRO A 27 6.51 8.50 0.75
N HIS A 28 6.66 9.60 0.00
CA HIS A 28 6.16 9.68 -1.38
C HIS A 28 6.88 8.70 -2.30
N ILE A 29 8.21 8.61 -2.22
CA ILE A 29 8.99 7.65 -3.02
C ILE A 29 8.61 6.21 -2.66
N VAL A 30 8.49 5.89 -1.36
CA VAL A 30 8.09 4.55 -0.90
C VAL A 30 6.70 4.20 -1.46
N ASN A 31 5.74 5.11 -1.42
CA ASN A 31 4.42 4.92 -2.01
C ASN A 31 4.49 4.63 -3.52
N LEU A 32 5.35 5.34 -4.27
CA LEU A 32 5.55 5.06 -5.69
C LEU A 32 6.13 3.66 -5.95
N CYS A 33 7.03 3.18 -5.08
CA CYS A 33 7.60 1.84 -5.17
C CYS A 33 6.54 0.78 -4.87
N VAL A 34 5.74 0.98 -3.83
CA VAL A 34 4.59 0.12 -3.50
C VAL A 34 3.60 0.06 -4.66
N LYS A 35 3.23 1.20 -5.24
CA LYS A 35 2.34 1.24 -6.42
C LYS A 35 2.94 0.54 -7.64
N ALA A 36 4.26 0.67 -7.86
CA ALA A 36 4.93 -0.04 -8.94
C ALA A 36 4.86 -1.56 -8.74
N GLY A 37 5.13 -2.04 -7.53
CA GLY A 37 5.03 -3.46 -7.20
C GLY A 37 3.59 -3.96 -7.25
N LEU A 38 2.65 -3.28 -6.58
CA LEU A 38 1.23 -3.66 -6.60
C LEU A 38 0.68 -3.73 -8.02
N ARG A 39 1.01 -2.79 -8.91
CA ARG A 39 0.58 -2.90 -10.32
C ARG A 39 1.00 -4.22 -10.97
N LYS A 40 2.15 -4.79 -10.65
CA LYS A 40 2.55 -6.11 -11.17
C LYS A 40 1.95 -7.28 -10.39
N LEU A 41 1.63 -7.08 -9.11
CA LEU A 41 1.04 -8.10 -8.24
C LEU A 41 -0.48 -8.19 -8.37
N THR A 42 -1.12 -7.13 -8.87
CA THR A 42 -2.59 -6.99 -8.97
C THR A 42 -3.07 -6.75 -10.39
N ALA A 43 -2.22 -6.26 -11.32
CA ALA A 43 -2.64 -6.11 -12.72
C ALA A 43 -2.35 -7.38 -13.52
N LEU A 44 -3.44 -7.98 -14.02
CA LEU A 44 -3.81 -7.80 -15.43
C LEU A 44 -4.84 -6.62 -15.49
N PRO A 45 -4.98 -5.90 -16.61
CA PRO A 45 -4.77 -4.45 -16.83
C PRO A 45 -5.62 -3.45 -15.99
N PRO A 46 -5.31 -2.13 -16.06
CA PRO A 46 -5.82 -1.13 -15.12
C PRO A 46 -7.31 -0.82 -15.27
N VAL A 47 -8.06 -0.89 -14.17
CA VAL A 47 -9.38 -0.26 -14.05
C VAL A 47 -9.18 1.22 -13.71
N PRO A 48 -9.84 2.16 -14.42
CA PRO A 48 -9.76 3.56 -14.06
C PRO A 48 -10.41 3.79 -12.69
N LEU A 49 -9.72 4.59 -11.86
CA LEU A 49 -10.10 5.05 -10.52
C LEU A 49 -11.40 5.91 -10.48
N SER A 50 -12.28 5.78 -11.47
CA SER A 50 -13.55 6.51 -11.56
C SER A 50 -14.73 5.81 -10.88
N ALA A 51 -14.56 4.60 -10.33
CA ALA A 51 -15.68 3.85 -9.73
C ALA A 51 -15.94 4.13 -8.24
N PHE A 52 -15.09 4.91 -7.56
CA PHE A 52 -15.31 5.31 -6.16
C PHE A 52 -14.96 6.78 -5.93
N ARG A 53 -15.70 7.69 -6.57
CA ARG A 53 -15.79 9.08 -6.11
C ARG A 53 -16.83 9.18 -5.00
N ASP A 54 -16.40 9.00 -3.77
CA ASP A 54 -17.00 9.78 -2.68
C ASP A 54 -16.26 11.13 -2.67
N THR A 55 -17.02 12.20 -2.83
CA THR A 55 -16.57 13.58 -2.92
C THR A 55 -15.79 13.99 -1.67
N VAL A 56 -14.47 14.12 -1.79
CA VAL A 56 -13.67 14.97 -0.90
C VAL A 56 -13.33 16.22 -1.70
N GLU A 57 -14.14 17.25 -1.53
CA GLU A 57 -13.76 18.60 -1.93
C GLU A 57 -12.55 19.04 -1.10
N ASP A 58 -11.65 19.74 -1.78
CA ASP A 58 -10.50 20.47 -1.27
C ASP A 58 -9.21 19.66 -1.01
N SER A 59 -8.47 19.43 -2.09
CA SER A 59 -7.00 19.35 -2.00
C SER A 59 -6.35 19.97 -3.24
N ASP A 60 -5.36 20.81 -2.95
CA ASP A 60 -4.58 21.70 -3.81
C ASP A 60 -4.26 21.18 -5.24
N PRO A 61 -4.58 21.94 -6.31
CA PRO A 61 -4.32 21.56 -7.71
C PRO A 61 -2.83 21.40 -8.10
N LEU A 62 -1.87 21.79 -7.26
CA LEU A 62 -0.47 21.91 -7.66
C LEU A 62 0.36 20.61 -7.57
N VAL A 63 -0.23 19.46 -7.22
CA VAL A 63 0.51 18.21 -6.94
C VAL A 63 0.42 17.14 -8.04
N ASN A 64 -0.41 17.33 -9.08
CA ASN A 64 -0.71 16.27 -10.05
C ASN A 64 -0.09 16.39 -11.45
N GLU A 65 0.93 17.22 -11.66
CA GLU A 65 1.70 17.17 -12.92
C GLU A 65 2.93 16.25 -12.78
N MET A 66 2.71 14.93 -12.71
CA MET A 66 3.80 13.96 -12.91
C MET A 66 3.29 12.72 -13.68
N GLU A 67 3.56 12.75 -14.99
CA GLU A 67 3.63 11.63 -15.94
C GLU A 67 2.35 10.77 -16.06
N GLU A 68 1.44 11.21 -16.93
CA GLU A 68 0.50 10.33 -17.62
C GLU A 68 1.29 9.42 -18.58
N ASP A 69 1.07 8.11 -18.49
CA ASP A 69 1.59 7.13 -19.43
C ASP A 69 0.42 6.68 -20.31
N GLU A 70 0.59 6.81 -21.63
CA GLU A 70 -0.43 6.64 -22.68
C GLU A 70 -0.66 5.16 -23.05
N GLY A 71 -1.94 4.82 -23.34
CA GLY A 71 -2.39 3.69 -24.16
C GLY A 71 -2.46 2.31 -23.48
N ASP A 72 -3.23 1.34 -23.94
CA ASP A 72 -4.50 1.25 -24.66
C ASP A 72 -5.05 -0.16 -24.35
N ASP A 73 -6.31 -0.41 -24.72
CA ASP A 73 -6.99 -1.71 -24.87
C ASP A 73 -7.51 -2.45 -23.62
N ALA A 74 -8.82 -2.70 -23.68
CA ALA A 74 -9.60 -3.43 -22.68
C ALA A 74 -9.29 -4.94 -22.68
N GLU A 75 -8.64 -5.42 -21.63
CA GLU A 75 -8.45 -6.84 -21.37
C GLU A 75 -9.23 -7.30 -20.13
N VAL A 76 -9.87 -8.46 -20.23
CA VAL A 76 -10.73 -9.04 -19.19
C VAL A 76 -9.87 -9.54 -18.02
N ILE A 77 -10.04 -8.92 -16.84
CA ILE A 77 -9.31 -9.25 -15.60
C ILE A 77 -9.91 -10.53 -14.99
N LEU A 78 -9.15 -11.63 -14.95
CA LEU A 78 -9.64 -12.90 -14.40
C LEU A 78 -9.49 -13.00 -12.86
N PHE A 79 -8.54 -12.29 -12.24
CA PHE A 79 -8.27 -12.38 -10.79
C PHE A 79 -7.45 -11.18 -10.25
N ASP A 80 -7.99 -10.44 -9.26
CA ASP A 80 -7.26 -9.42 -8.50
C ASP A 80 -7.46 -9.64 -6.98
N PRO A 81 -6.48 -10.23 -6.28
CA PRO A 81 -6.59 -10.56 -4.85
C PRO A 81 -6.83 -9.34 -3.96
N VAL A 82 -6.31 -8.17 -4.32
CA VAL A 82 -6.45 -6.95 -3.53
C VAL A 82 -7.83 -6.33 -3.76
N SER A 83 -8.29 -6.31 -5.00
CA SER A 83 -9.66 -5.86 -5.33
C SER A 83 -10.72 -6.76 -4.70
N ASP A 84 -10.55 -8.08 -4.76
CA ASP A 84 -11.49 -9.03 -4.16
C ASP A 84 -11.51 -8.90 -2.62
N SER A 85 -10.34 -8.72 -2.02
CA SER A 85 -10.23 -8.37 -0.59
C SER A 85 -10.97 -7.08 -0.25
N ARG A 86 -10.87 -6.05 -1.10
CA ARG A 86 -11.58 -4.78 -0.92
C ARG A 86 -13.09 -4.96 -1.02
N LYS A 87 -13.58 -5.72 -1.99
CA LYS A 87 -15.02 -6.05 -2.15
C LYS A 87 -15.55 -6.75 -0.90
N LEU A 88 -14.84 -7.76 -0.40
CA LEU A 88 -15.21 -8.49 0.81
C LEU A 88 -15.28 -7.57 2.03
N ALA A 89 -14.24 -6.76 2.26
CA ALA A 89 -14.21 -5.81 3.37
C ALA A 89 -15.34 -4.76 3.29
N VAL A 90 -15.60 -4.23 2.09
CA VAL A 90 -16.70 -3.28 1.84
C VAL A 90 -18.06 -3.92 2.09
N TRP A 91 -18.28 -5.15 1.61
CA TRP A 91 -19.54 -5.88 1.78
C TRP A 91 -19.90 -6.07 3.26
N PHE A 92 -18.93 -6.48 4.09
CA PHE A 92 -19.13 -6.59 5.54
C PHE A 92 -19.45 -5.25 6.17
N LYS A 93 -18.70 -4.20 5.83
CA LYS A 93 -18.88 -2.85 6.41
C LYS A 93 -20.12 -2.12 5.92
N ALA A 94 -20.72 -2.55 4.81
CA ALA A 94 -21.91 -1.91 4.25
C ALA A 94 -23.17 -2.10 5.12
N SER A 95 -23.18 -3.08 6.03
CA SER A 95 -24.35 -3.38 6.87
C SER A 95 -23.97 -3.64 8.33
N HIS A 96 -24.63 -2.92 9.24
CA HIS A 96 -24.52 -3.18 10.68
C HIS A 96 -24.92 -4.60 11.05
N HIS A 97 -25.89 -5.20 10.36
CA HIS A 97 -26.30 -6.58 10.59
C HIS A 97 -25.17 -7.57 10.24
N ARG A 98 -24.44 -7.33 9.13
CA ARG A 98 -23.30 -8.17 8.72
C ARG A 98 -22.14 -8.06 9.71
N LEU A 99 -21.83 -6.85 10.18
CA LEU A 99 -20.82 -6.64 11.21
C LEU A 99 -21.20 -7.28 12.54
N LYS A 100 -22.47 -7.16 12.95
CA LYS A 100 -22.98 -7.84 14.14
C LYS A 100 -22.87 -9.36 14.01
N HIS A 101 -23.27 -9.91 12.88
CA HIS A 101 -23.16 -11.35 12.64
C HIS A 101 -21.69 -11.82 12.70
N LEU A 102 -20.75 -11.05 12.16
CA LEU A 102 -19.32 -11.33 12.31
C LEU A 102 -18.87 -11.34 13.79
N SER A 103 -19.26 -10.32 14.56
CA SER A 103 -18.96 -10.24 15.99
C SER A 103 -19.59 -11.41 16.77
N ASP A 104 -20.85 -11.76 16.49
CA ASP A 104 -21.55 -12.89 17.12
C ASP A 104 -20.82 -14.22 16.85
N VAL A 105 -20.35 -14.44 15.61
CA VAL A 105 -19.55 -15.62 15.23
C VAL A 105 -18.22 -15.67 15.99
N ILE A 106 -17.55 -14.53 16.11
CA ILE A 106 -16.28 -14.42 16.84
C ILE A 106 -16.48 -14.72 18.33
N GLN A 107 -17.47 -14.09 18.97
CA GLN A 107 -17.77 -14.26 20.39
C GLN A 107 -18.20 -15.69 20.70
N LYS A 108 -19.01 -16.31 19.84
CA LYS A 108 -19.36 -17.73 19.96
C LYS A 108 -18.11 -18.61 19.86
N GLY A 109 -17.24 -18.32 18.90
CA GLY A 109 -15.96 -19.03 18.74
C GLY A 109 -14.99 -18.85 19.92
N HIS A 110 -15.05 -17.73 20.63
CA HIS A 110 -14.32 -17.54 21.89
C HIS A 110 -14.92 -18.39 23.01
N ALA A 111 -16.25 -18.44 23.10
CA ALA A 111 -16.94 -19.19 24.14
C ALA A 111 -16.78 -20.72 24.00
N ASP A 112 -16.74 -21.23 22.76
CA ASP A 112 -16.58 -22.67 22.49
C ASP A 112 -15.13 -23.12 22.29
N GLY A 113 -14.17 -22.18 22.29
CA GLY A 113 -12.74 -22.43 22.15
C GLY A 113 -12.27 -22.66 20.72
N THR A 114 -13.12 -22.45 19.70
CA THR A 114 -12.71 -22.48 18.28
C THR A 114 -11.70 -21.38 17.96
N PHE A 115 -11.85 -20.20 18.59
CA PHE A 115 -10.97 -19.05 18.43
C PHE A 115 -10.39 -18.62 19.78
N SER A 116 -9.14 -18.13 19.77
CA SER A 116 -8.58 -17.42 20.92
C SER A 116 -8.73 -15.91 20.72
N PRO A 117 -9.08 -15.13 21.76
CA PRO A 117 -9.08 -13.66 21.69
C PRO A 117 -7.73 -13.06 21.24
N ASP A 118 -6.62 -13.76 21.51
CA ASP A 118 -5.27 -13.30 21.11
C ASP A 118 -5.02 -13.49 19.60
N THR A 119 -5.56 -14.56 19.01
CA THR A 119 -5.32 -14.89 17.59
C THR A 119 -6.43 -14.37 16.66
N LEU A 120 -7.63 -14.16 17.18
CA LEU A 120 -8.76 -13.60 16.45
C LEU A 120 -9.58 -12.71 17.40
N PRO A 121 -9.17 -11.46 17.62
CA PRO A 121 -9.92 -10.50 18.44
C PRO A 121 -11.22 -10.08 17.75
N ASP A 122 -12.22 -9.68 18.54
CA ASP A 122 -13.47 -9.12 18.02
C ASP A 122 -13.26 -7.69 17.53
N VAL A 123 -12.88 -7.57 16.26
CA VAL A 123 -12.59 -6.30 15.59
C VAL A 123 -13.24 -6.25 14.21
N VAL A 124 -13.50 -5.04 13.71
CA VAL A 124 -14.15 -4.85 12.41
C VAL A 124 -13.17 -4.88 11.24
N PRO A 125 -13.60 -5.24 10.02
CA PRO A 125 -12.80 -5.05 8.81
C PRO A 125 -12.43 -3.57 8.59
N LEU A 126 -11.29 -3.34 7.94
CA LEU A 126 -10.83 -1.99 7.56
C LEU A 126 -11.16 -1.72 6.07
N LYS A 127 -11.30 -0.44 5.70
CA LYS A 127 -11.39 -0.04 4.29
C LYS A 127 -10.01 0.37 3.79
N ASP A 128 -9.73 0.04 2.54
CA ASP A 128 -8.62 0.60 1.80
C ASP A 128 -8.87 2.08 1.49
N MET A 129 -7.80 2.88 1.39
CA MET A 129 -7.86 4.31 1.08
C MET A 129 -6.72 4.67 0.12
N ASP A 130 -7.03 4.90 -1.15
CA ASP A 130 -6.04 5.06 -2.23
C ASP A 130 -5.00 6.16 -1.99
N ILE A 131 -5.38 7.20 -1.23
CA ILE A 131 -4.51 8.33 -0.87
C ILE A 131 -3.61 8.04 0.35
N ARG A 132 -3.95 7.04 1.18
CA ARG A 132 -3.17 6.65 2.36
C ARG A 132 -2.30 5.46 2.01
N TRP A 133 -1.01 5.72 1.88
CA TRP A 133 -0.02 4.79 1.32
C TRP A 133 0.08 3.41 2.02
N SER A 134 -0.25 3.28 3.33
CA SER A 134 -0.23 2.00 4.07
C SER A 134 -1.61 1.36 4.27
N SER A 135 -2.68 1.99 3.78
CA SER A 135 -4.05 1.53 4.06
C SER A 135 -4.33 0.13 3.49
N SER A 136 -3.78 -0.19 2.32
CA SER A 136 -3.94 -1.52 1.71
C SER A 136 -3.29 -2.60 2.56
N HIS A 137 -2.10 -2.35 3.11
CA HIS A 137 -1.45 -3.27 4.06
C HIS A 137 -2.33 -3.52 5.28
N LEU A 138 -2.83 -2.45 5.91
CA LEU A 138 -3.67 -2.56 7.11
C LEU A 138 -5.00 -3.27 6.82
N MET A 139 -5.61 -3.00 5.65
CA MET A 139 -6.81 -3.69 5.20
C MET A 139 -6.56 -5.19 5.03
N LEU A 140 -5.53 -5.58 4.27
CA LEU A 140 -5.22 -6.98 4.01
C LEU A 140 -4.84 -7.70 5.31
N LYS A 141 -4.00 -7.10 6.15
CA LYS A 141 -3.65 -7.65 7.48
C LYS A 141 -4.89 -7.91 8.33
N ARG A 142 -5.85 -6.97 8.37
CA ARG A 142 -7.12 -7.17 9.10
C ARG A 142 -8.00 -8.23 8.46
N LEU A 143 -8.05 -8.30 7.13
CA LEU A 143 -8.85 -9.29 6.43
C LEU A 143 -8.32 -10.71 6.63
N ILE A 144 -7.00 -10.90 6.53
CA ILE A 144 -6.33 -12.19 6.79
C ILE A 144 -6.66 -12.66 8.21
N LEU A 145 -6.57 -11.76 9.20
CA LEU A 145 -6.89 -12.05 10.61
C LEU A 145 -8.34 -12.53 10.78
N LEU A 146 -9.29 -11.86 10.12
CA LEU A 146 -10.72 -12.13 10.27
C LEU A 146 -11.25 -13.23 9.33
N HIS A 147 -10.46 -13.67 8.34
CA HIS A 147 -10.91 -14.60 7.30
C HIS A 147 -11.53 -15.90 7.85
N PRO A 148 -11.01 -16.55 8.91
CA PRO A 148 -11.66 -17.73 9.49
C PRO A 148 -13.10 -17.48 9.95
N ALA A 149 -13.36 -16.34 10.61
CA ALA A 149 -14.71 -15.97 11.04
C ALA A 149 -15.58 -15.53 9.85
N MET A 150 -15.01 -14.81 8.88
CA MET A 150 -15.72 -14.41 7.65
C MET A 150 -16.19 -15.63 6.85
N LYS A 151 -15.39 -16.71 6.81
CA LYS A 151 -15.75 -17.98 6.17
C LYS A 151 -16.98 -18.61 6.82
N ILE A 152 -17.04 -18.66 8.15
CA ILE A 152 -18.21 -19.18 8.87
C ILE A 152 -19.44 -18.31 8.58
N VAL A 153 -19.31 -16.98 8.62
CA VAL A 153 -20.42 -16.07 8.33
C VAL A 153 -20.98 -16.31 6.93
N LEU A 154 -20.13 -16.34 5.90
CA LEU A 154 -20.57 -16.49 4.51
C LEU A 154 -21.08 -17.89 4.17
N GLN A 155 -20.79 -18.90 5.00
CA GLN A 155 -21.36 -20.25 4.85
C GLN A 155 -22.79 -20.37 5.41
N ASP A 156 -23.32 -19.34 6.07
CA ASP A 156 -24.68 -19.32 6.59
C ASP A 156 -25.73 -19.34 5.45
N GLU A 157 -26.85 -20.03 5.68
CA GLU A 157 -27.95 -20.17 4.72
C GLU A 157 -28.62 -18.83 4.36
N ARG A 158 -28.49 -17.82 5.21
CA ARG A 158 -29.09 -16.49 5.04
C ARG A 158 -28.47 -15.64 3.91
N TYR A 159 -27.28 -15.99 3.42
CA TYR A 159 -26.60 -15.25 2.36
C TYR A 159 -26.73 -15.95 1.00
N THR A 160 -26.86 -15.15 -0.06
CA THR A 160 -27.02 -15.68 -1.43
C THR A 160 -25.72 -16.25 -1.96
N ASP A 161 -25.77 -17.11 -2.98
CA ASP A 161 -24.57 -17.69 -3.59
C ASP A 161 -23.62 -16.60 -4.14
N ASP A 162 -24.15 -15.48 -4.64
CA ASP A 162 -23.34 -14.33 -5.06
C ASP A 162 -22.58 -13.68 -3.88
N GLU A 163 -23.20 -13.61 -2.70
CA GLU A 163 -22.54 -13.11 -1.50
C GLU A 163 -21.49 -14.10 -1.00
N ARG A 164 -21.76 -15.42 -1.08
CA ARG A 164 -20.79 -16.47 -0.73
C ARG A 164 -19.58 -16.45 -1.65
N ALA A 165 -19.78 -16.13 -2.93
CA ALA A 165 -18.72 -16.03 -3.93
C ALA A 165 -17.72 -14.90 -3.64
N LEU A 166 -18.02 -13.98 -2.73
CA LEU A 166 -17.05 -12.97 -2.25
C LEU A 166 -15.97 -13.56 -1.34
N LEU A 167 -16.16 -14.77 -0.80
CA LEU A 167 -15.18 -15.42 0.06
C LEU A 167 -13.94 -15.79 -0.76
N LEU A 168 -12.77 -15.34 -0.30
CA LEU A 168 -11.51 -15.71 -0.91
C LEU A 168 -11.27 -17.22 -0.80
N THR A 169 -10.95 -17.87 -1.91
CA THR A 169 -10.47 -19.26 -1.90
C THR A 169 -9.13 -19.36 -1.17
N ASP A 170 -8.71 -20.57 -0.79
CA ASP A 170 -7.44 -20.76 -0.09
C ASP A 170 -6.25 -20.28 -0.93
N ASP A 171 -6.31 -20.40 -2.26
CA ASP A 171 -5.27 -19.92 -3.18
C ASP A 171 -5.24 -18.39 -3.23
N GLN A 172 -6.41 -17.76 -3.27
CA GLN A 172 -6.53 -16.30 -3.25
C GLN A 172 -6.06 -15.74 -1.91
N LEU A 173 -6.40 -16.41 -0.79
CA LEU A 173 -5.93 -16.02 0.54
C LEU A 173 -4.41 -16.14 0.66
N ARG A 174 -3.80 -17.22 0.15
CA ARG A 174 -2.33 -17.35 0.10
C ARG A 174 -1.70 -16.21 -0.68
N ARG A 175 -2.27 -15.86 -1.84
CA ARG A 175 -1.80 -14.73 -2.65
C ARG A 175 -1.89 -13.41 -1.89
N VAL A 176 -3.00 -13.16 -1.19
CA VAL A 176 -3.20 -11.99 -0.32
C VAL A 176 -2.18 -11.94 0.81
N GLN A 177 -1.89 -13.06 1.47
CA GLN A 177 -0.89 -13.14 2.53
C GLN A 177 0.50 -12.73 2.03
N GLN A 178 0.91 -13.23 0.86
CA GLN A 178 2.20 -12.91 0.27
C GLN A 178 2.30 -11.43 -0.15
N ILE A 179 1.23 -10.86 -0.72
CA ILE A 179 1.16 -9.42 -1.01
C ILE A 179 1.24 -8.62 0.29
N ASN A 180 0.54 -9.05 1.34
CA ASN A 180 0.59 -8.37 2.63
C ASN A 180 2.00 -8.40 3.25
N SER A 181 2.73 -9.51 3.14
CA SER A 181 4.14 -9.61 3.55
C SER A 181 5.06 -8.70 2.75
N PHE A 182 4.83 -8.57 1.44
CA PHE A 182 5.53 -7.58 0.62
C PHE A 182 5.27 -6.14 1.13
N LEU A 183 4.02 -5.80 1.42
CA LEU A 183 3.63 -4.47 1.89
C LEU A 183 4.11 -4.15 3.32
N GLU A 184 4.34 -5.18 4.15
CA GLU A 184 4.87 -5.02 5.51
C GLU A 184 6.28 -4.44 5.53
N ILE A 185 7.10 -4.73 4.51
CA ILE A 185 8.48 -4.25 4.40
C ILE A 185 8.53 -2.71 4.35
N PRO A 186 7.93 -2.03 3.34
CA PRO A 186 7.90 -0.58 3.30
C PRO A 186 7.12 0.02 4.46
N HIS A 187 6.10 -0.68 4.98
CA HIS A 187 5.36 -0.23 6.16
C HIS A 187 6.27 -0.09 7.38
N SER A 188 7.05 -1.12 7.67
CA SER A 188 7.94 -1.17 8.84
C SER A 188 9.05 -0.12 8.78
N VAL A 189 9.67 0.07 7.60
CA VAL A 189 10.74 1.06 7.43
C VAL A 189 10.22 2.49 7.62
N GLN A 190 9.03 2.80 7.10
CA GLN A 190 8.45 4.13 7.30
C GLN A 190 8.09 4.38 8.77
N GLU A 191 7.58 3.39 9.50
CA GLU A 191 7.19 3.58 10.90
C GLU A 191 8.40 3.98 11.75
N ILE A 192 9.56 3.38 11.48
CA ILE A 192 10.83 3.74 12.11
C ILE A 192 11.16 5.22 11.87
N ILE A 193 11.10 5.68 10.62
CA ILE A 193 11.44 7.08 10.29
C ILE A 193 10.39 8.06 10.83
N SER A 194 9.12 7.65 10.87
CA SER A 194 8.02 8.54 11.26
C SER A 194 7.89 8.66 12.78
N ALA A 195 8.44 7.72 13.54
CA ALA A 195 8.51 7.78 15.00
C ALA A 195 9.55 8.79 15.51
N GLU A 196 10.47 9.23 14.65
CA GLU A 196 11.53 10.15 15.02
C GLU A 196 11.00 11.55 15.33
N LYS A 197 11.36 12.06 16.52
CA LYS A 197 11.09 13.45 16.93
C LYS A 197 12.22 14.41 16.52
N THR A 198 13.17 13.92 15.74
CA THR A 198 14.38 14.62 15.32
C THR A 198 14.38 14.81 13.79
N PRO A 199 15.19 15.72 13.22
CA PRO A 199 15.30 15.86 11.78
C PRO A 199 15.66 14.52 11.12
N THR A 200 14.80 14.01 10.25
CA THR A 200 14.93 12.67 9.64
C THR A 200 15.76 12.65 8.35
N LEU A 201 16.21 13.81 7.90
CA LEU A 201 17.03 13.92 6.68
C LEU A 201 18.34 13.11 6.74
N PRO A 202 19.08 13.06 7.87
CA PRO A 202 20.30 12.26 7.98
C PRO A 202 20.04 10.75 7.84
N VAL A 203 18.86 10.28 8.27
CA VAL A 203 18.50 8.86 8.26
C VAL A 203 17.79 8.42 6.97
N ALA A 204 17.43 9.36 6.09
CA ALA A 204 16.68 9.05 4.86
C ALA A 204 17.46 8.16 3.89
N LEU A 205 18.76 8.44 3.64
CA LEU A 205 19.61 7.60 2.79
C LEU A 205 19.83 6.19 3.40
N PRO A 206 20.24 6.06 4.68
CA PRO A 206 20.30 4.77 5.35
C PRO A 206 18.99 3.98 5.27
N ALA A 207 17.85 4.64 5.43
CA ALA A 207 16.55 3.97 5.35
C ALA A 207 16.22 3.49 3.93
N TYR A 208 16.59 4.23 2.88
CA TYR A 208 16.46 3.74 1.51
C TYR A 208 17.32 2.50 1.25
N GLU A 209 18.58 2.50 1.68
CA GLU A 209 19.46 1.34 1.52
C GLU A 209 18.92 0.12 2.28
N ASN A 210 18.43 0.34 3.50
CA ASN A 210 17.82 -0.73 4.30
C ASN A 210 16.57 -1.30 3.59
N LEU A 211 15.66 -0.42 3.14
CA LEU A 211 14.48 -0.84 2.39
C LEU A 211 14.85 -1.64 1.14
N LEU A 212 15.84 -1.18 0.38
CA LEU A 212 16.34 -1.88 -0.81
C LEU A 212 16.91 -3.26 -0.48
N SER A 213 17.67 -3.36 0.60
CA SER A 213 18.25 -4.63 1.08
C SER A 213 17.17 -5.62 1.53
N MET A 214 16.15 -5.14 2.26
CA MET A 214 15.01 -5.94 2.69
C MET A 214 14.22 -6.45 1.49
N LEU A 215 13.92 -5.60 0.51
CA LEU A 215 13.23 -5.99 -0.73
C LEU A 215 14.02 -7.01 -1.53
N LYS A 216 15.33 -6.83 -1.71
CA LYS A 216 16.20 -7.79 -2.41
C LYS A 216 16.26 -9.15 -1.70
N SER A 217 16.26 -9.15 -0.38
CA SER A 217 16.23 -10.38 0.41
C SER A 217 14.88 -11.09 0.30
N PHE A 218 13.78 -10.34 0.40
CA PHE A 218 12.42 -10.84 0.24
C PHE A 218 12.20 -11.44 -1.16
N ARG A 219 12.68 -10.77 -2.21
CA ARG A 219 12.65 -11.24 -3.60
C ARG A 219 13.30 -12.60 -3.79
N LYS A 220 14.45 -12.85 -3.14
CA LYS A 220 15.15 -14.15 -3.21
C LYS A 220 14.35 -15.28 -2.58
N GLN A 221 13.51 -14.98 -1.60
CA GLN A 221 12.71 -15.95 -0.86
C GLN A 221 11.32 -16.16 -1.47
N ASN A 222 10.82 -15.21 -2.26
CA ASN A 222 9.46 -15.20 -2.81
C ASN A 222 9.50 -15.06 -4.34
N LEU A 223 9.98 -16.11 -5.01
CA LEU A 223 10.17 -16.12 -6.47
C LEU A 223 8.85 -15.99 -7.24
N ASP A 224 7.75 -16.43 -6.65
CA ASP A 224 6.40 -16.38 -7.23
C ASP A 224 5.83 -14.95 -7.38
N ILE A 225 6.46 -13.97 -6.72
CA ILE A 225 6.14 -12.53 -6.85
C ILE A 225 7.35 -11.69 -7.21
N ALA A 226 8.40 -12.34 -7.73
CA ALA A 226 9.64 -11.67 -8.08
C ALA A 226 9.38 -10.46 -8.99
N ASP A 227 8.52 -10.58 -10.01
CA ASP A 227 8.23 -9.50 -10.95
C ASP A 227 7.68 -8.23 -10.28
N GLY A 228 6.81 -8.39 -9.28
CA GLY A 228 6.28 -7.25 -8.54
C GLY A 228 7.28 -6.66 -7.56
N VAL A 229 8.10 -7.51 -6.92
CA VAL A 229 9.16 -7.01 -6.03
C VAL A 229 10.25 -6.31 -6.85
N ASP A 230 10.61 -6.85 -8.02
CA ASP A 230 11.59 -6.30 -8.95
C ASP A 230 11.10 -4.92 -9.47
N ALA A 231 9.83 -4.77 -9.84
CA ALA A 231 9.26 -3.47 -10.22
C ALA A 231 9.33 -2.42 -9.09
N ALA A 232 9.15 -2.83 -7.83
CA ALA A 232 9.33 -1.95 -6.68
C ALA A 232 10.81 -1.58 -6.46
N ILE A 233 11.72 -2.54 -6.61
CA ILE A 233 13.18 -2.35 -6.52
C ILE A 233 13.67 -1.37 -7.58
N GLU A 234 13.30 -1.56 -8.85
CA GLU A 234 13.69 -0.68 -9.96
C GLU A 234 13.26 0.76 -9.72
N LYS A 235 12.01 0.95 -9.26
CA LYS A 235 11.49 2.29 -8.93
C LYS A 235 12.28 2.92 -7.79
N LEU A 236 12.61 2.13 -6.75
CA LEU A 236 13.38 2.59 -5.59
C LEU A 236 14.80 2.97 -5.97
N GLU A 237 15.49 2.15 -6.76
CA GLU A 237 16.86 2.40 -7.23
C GLU A 237 16.92 3.66 -8.09
N GLY A 238 15.94 3.86 -8.98
CA GLY A 238 15.83 5.07 -9.81
C GLY A 238 15.68 6.34 -8.97
N TYR A 239 14.91 6.29 -7.88
CA TYR A 239 14.77 7.43 -6.97
C TYR A 239 15.98 7.61 -6.05
N LEU A 240 16.58 6.54 -5.56
CA LEU A 240 17.80 6.58 -4.75
C LEU A 240 18.96 7.20 -5.53
N ALA A 241 19.13 6.85 -6.81
CA ALA A 241 20.12 7.46 -7.69
C ALA A 241 19.93 8.98 -7.82
N LYS A 242 18.67 9.44 -7.90
CA LYS A 242 18.34 10.88 -7.93
C LYS A 242 18.61 11.54 -6.57
N THR A 243 18.24 10.89 -5.47
CA THR A 243 18.49 11.36 -4.09
C THR A 243 19.97 11.54 -3.81
N ARG A 244 20.83 10.61 -4.25
CA ARG A 244 22.30 10.68 -4.09
C ARG A 244 22.95 11.89 -4.78
N LYS A 245 22.29 12.52 -5.76
CA LYS A 245 22.77 13.76 -6.41
C LYS A 245 22.55 15.01 -5.54
N THR A 246 21.67 14.93 -4.54
CA THR A 246 21.28 16.07 -3.71
C THR A 246 22.21 16.16 -2.50
N ARG A 247 23.11 17.16 -2.48
CA ARG A 247 24.20 17.25 -1.49
C ARG A 247 23.71 17.42 -0.04
N ILE A 248 22.50 17.94 0.15
CA ILE A 248 21.95 18.23 1.49
C ILE A 248 21.81 16.98 2.36
N TYR A 249 21.53 15.81 1.78
CA TYR A 249 21.49 14.55 2.54
C TYR A 249 22.85 14.24 3.17
N ALA A 250 23.93 14.37 2.39
CA ALA A 250 25.30 14.17 2.88
C ALA A 250 25.69 15.22 3.93
N MET A 251 25.34 16.49 3.69
CA MET A 251 25.60 17.56 4.67
C MET A 251 24.88 17.32 5.99
N SER A 252 23.63 16.82 5.94
CA SER A 252 22.85 16.55 7.16
C SER A 252 23.38 15.40 8.01
N MET A 253 24.14 14.47 7.42
CA MET A 253 24.77 13.36 8.17
C MET A 253 26.07 13.75 8.87
N GLY A 254 26.67 14.89 8.49
CA GLY A 254 27.93 15.38 9.08
C GLY A 254 27.75 16.46 10.14
N ALA A 255 26.51 16.81 10.48
CA ALA A 255 26.14 17.80 11.50
C ALA A 255 25.71 17.09 12.79
#